data_AF-A0A7W0API8-F1
#
_entry.id   AF-A0A7W0API8-F1
#
_cell.length_a   1.000
_cell.length_b   1.000
_cell.length_c   1.000
_cell.angle_alpha   90.00
_cell.angle_beta   90.00
_cell.angle_gamma   90.00
#
_symmetry.space_group_name_H-M   'P 1'
#
loop_
_entity.id
_entity.type
_entity.pdbx_description
1 polymer ?
#
loop_
_entity_poly.entity_id
_entity_poly.type
_entity_poly.pdbx_seq_one_letter_code
_entity_poly.pdbx_strand_id
1 'polypeptide(L)'
;MEYFGTILIIIVLVGIVVAAASYIGSGGIYQGLGKTGLTLDEPDLRPEPMAGSAAANAEAQEEIRQMLKAKSDRQVRRGEAPLDIDDEMLALSTPTAPVDAGLRAEVRELVIARNERRMRRGEEPLDVETEVDRQLEEFGG
;
A
#
# COMPACT_ATOMS: atom_id res chain seq x y z
N MET A 1 -75.03 -2.94 7.05
CA MET A 1 -73.94 -3.77 7.61
C MET A 1 -73.09 -4.44 6.52
N GLU A 2 -73.59 -4.69 5.30
CA GLU A 2 -72.80 -5.31 4.22
C GLU A 2 -71.69 -4.41 3.65
N TYR A 3 -71.96 -3.12 3.41
CA TYR A 3 -70.98 -2.21 2.80
C TYR A 3 -69.71 -1.97 3.63
N PHE A 4 -69.83 -1.94 4.96
CA PHE A 4 -68.67 -1.75 5.84
C PHE A 4 -67.67 -2.90 5.74
N GLY A 5 -68.18 -4.14 5.72
CA GLY A 5 -67.35 -5.33 5.52
C GLY A 5 -66.68 -5.35 4.15
N THR A 6 -67.42 -5.02 3.09
CA THR A 6 -66.86 -4.95 1.73
C THR A 6 -65.78 -3.88 1.61
N ILE A 7 -66.00 -2.69 2.17
CA ILE A 7 -65.01 -1.60 2.14
C ILE A 7 -63.74 -1.99 2.89
N LEU A 8 -63.86 -2.63 4.06
CA LEU A 8 -62.71 -3.08 4.84
C LEU A 8 -61.88 -4.12 4.07
N ILE A 9 -62.54 -5.09 3.43
CA ILE A 9 -61.87 -6.11 2.61
C ILE A 9 -61.12 -5.47 1.44
N ILE A 10 -61.72 -4.50 0.76
CA ILE A 10 -61.07 -3.79 -0.36
C ILE A 10 -59.83 -3.04 0.14
N ILE A 11 -59.93 -2.32 1.26
CA ILE A 11 -58.79 -1.58 1.83
C ILE A 11 -57.64 -2.53 2.19
N VAL A 12 -57.94 -3.67 2.81
CA VAL A 12 -56.94 -4.68 3.17
C VAL A 12 -56.27 -5.25 1.92
N LEU A 13 -57.04 -5.59 0.88
CA LEU A 13 -56.48 -6.09 -0.38
C LEU A 13 -55.57 -5.07 -1.06
N VAL A 14 -55.98 -3.79 -1.10
CA VAL A 14 -55.14 -2.72 -1.65
C VAL A 14 -53.85 -2.54 -0.82
N GLY A 15 -53.96 -2.58 0.51
CA GLY A 15 -52.80 -2.53 1.40
C GLY A 15 -51.79 -3.65 1.16
N ILE A 16 -52.27 -4.88 0.94
CA ILE A 16 -51.43 -6.04 0.61
C ILE A 16 -50.69 -5.81 -0.72
N VAL A 17 -51.38 -5.32 -1.74
CA VAL A 17 -50.77 -5.04 -3.06
C VAL A 17 -49.69 -3.96 -2.95
N VAL A 18 -49.96 -2.87 -2.22
CA VAL A 18 -48.99 -1.79 -2.01
C VAL A 18 -47.77 -2.28 -1.22
N ALA A 19 -47.98 -3.10 -0.19
CA ALA A 19 -46.90 -3.68 0.59
C ALA A 19 -46.01 -4.61 -0.26
N ALA A 20 -46.62 -5.47 -1.08
CA ALA A 20 -45.89 -6.35 -2.00
C ALA A 20 -45.08 -5.56 -3.04
N ALA A 21 -45.66 -4.52 -3.64
CA ALA A 21 -44.96 -3.65 -4.59
C ALA A 21 -43.78 -2.91 -3.95
N SER A 22 -43.97 -2.41 -2.71
CA SER A 22 -42.93 -1.71 -1.95
C SER A 22 -41.77 -2.64 -1.59
N TYR A 23 -42.07 -3.90 -1.25
CA TYR A 23 -41.05 -4.89 -0.92
C TYR A 23 -40.17 -5.22 -2.13
N ILE A 24 -40.76 -5.39 -3.32
CA ILE A 24 -40.03 -5.71 -4.56
C ILE A 24 -39.14 -4.53 -5.01
N GLY A 25 -39.59 -3.28 -4.84
CA GLY A 25 -38.81 -2.09 -5.20
C GLY A 25 -37.65 -1.75 -4.25
N SER A 26 -37.70 -2.21 -3.01
CA SER A 26 -36.73 -1.81 -1.96
C SER A 26 -35.34 -2.46 -2.10
N GLY A 27 -35.21 -3.55 -2.89
CA GLY A 27 -33.94 -4.25 -3.09
C GLY A 27 -32.87 -3.44 -3.83
N GLY A 28 -33.27 -2.47 -4.67
CA GLY A 28 -32.34 -1.63 -5.44
C GLY A 28 -31.72 -0.48 -4.64
N ILE A 29 -32.34 -0.07 -3.52
CA ILE A 29 -31.89 1.08 -2.72
C ILE A 29 -30.54 0.78 -2.06
N TYR A 30 -30.33 -0.46 -1.63
CA TYR A 30 -29.05 -0.91 -1.04
C TYR A 30 -27.93 -1.06 -2.07
N GLN A 31 -28.24 -1.24 -3.36
CA GLN A 31 -27.22 -1.39 -4.41
C GLN A 31 -26.52 -0.06 -4.77
N GLY A 32 -27.05 1.08 -4.29
CA GLY A 32 -26.46 2.41 -4.47
C GLY A 32 -25.62 2.90 -3.28
N LEU A 33 -25.81 2.33 -2.09
CA LEU A 33 -25.03 2.63 -0.88
C LEU A 33 -23.64 1.98 -0.98
N GLY A 34 -22.78 2.61 -1.77
CA GLY A 34 -21.43 2.12 -2.05
C GLY A 34 -20.92 2.55 -3.44
N LYS A 35 -21.79 3.01 -4.35
CA LYS A 35 -21.38 3.47 -5.69
C LYS A 35 -21.07 4.96 -5.77
N THR A 36 -20.90 5.64 -4.64
CA THR A 36 -20.35 7.00 -4.65
C THR A 36 -18.84 6.85 -4.85
N GLY A 37 -18.27 7.56 -5.83
CA GLY A 37 -16.90 7.44 -6.39
C GLY A 37 -15.71 7.57 -5.42
N LEU A 38 -15.79 6.84 -4.31
CA LEU A 38 -14.80 6.59 -3.26
C LEU A 38 -14.51 5.08 -3.17
N THR A 39 -15.19 4.23 -3.96
CA THR A 39 -14.86 2.81 -4.08
C THR A 39 -13.71 2.63 -5.07
N LEU A 40 -12.64 1.99 -4.58
CA LEU A 40 -11.44 1.59 -5.31
C LEU A 40 -11.69 0.49 -6.37
N ASP A 41 -12.96 0.15 -6.63
CA ASP A 41 -13.37 -0.96 -7.51
C ASP A 41 -13.66 -0.50 -8.95
N GLU A 42 -13.47 0.79 -9.22
CA GLU A 42 -13.38 1.27 -10.60
C GLU A 42 -12.01 0.82 -11.13
N PRO A 43 -11.95 -0.03 -12.17
CA PRO A 43 -10.67 -0.37 -12.78
C PRO A 43 -10.11 0.95 -13.30
N ASP A 44 -9.08 1.46 -12.61
CA ASP A 44 -8.41 2.69 -13.01
C ASP A 44 -8.00 2.47 -14.48
N LEU A 45 -8.61 3.25 -15.37
CA LEU A 45 -8.38 3.14 -16.82
C LEU A 45 -6.94 3.55 -17.17
N ARG A 46 -6.18 4.00 -16.18
CA ARG A 46 -4.75 4.26 -16.27
C ARG A 46 -4.00 3.00 -15.85
N PRO A 47 -3.19 2.40 -16.74
CA PRO A 47 -2.27 1.35 -16.32
C PRO A 47 -1.32 1.93 -15.28
N GLU A 48 -1.37 1.39 -14.06
CA GLU A 48 -0.39 1.72 -13.04
C GLU A 48 1.01 1.43 -13.58
N PRO A 49 1.98 2.36 -13.43
CA PRO A 49 3.33 2.09 -13.85
C PRO A 49 3.89 0.92 -13.05
N MET A 50 4.59 0.01 -13.74
CA MET A 50 5.20 -1.15 -13.10
C MET A 50 6.12 -0.70 -11.95
N ALA A 51 6.03 -1.39 -10.81
CA ALA A 51 6.90 -1.13 -9.67
C ALA A 51 8.38 -1.17 -10.09
N GLY A 52 9.16 -0.17 -9.67
CA GLY A 52 10.56 -0.01 -10.05
C GLY A 52 10.82 0.57 -11.44
N SER A 53 9.77 0.85 -12.24
CA SER A 53 9.92 1.56 -13.51
C SER A 53 10.28 3.03 -13.30
N ALA A 54 10.88 3.67 -14.31
CA ALA A 54 11.21 5.09 -14.28
C ALA A 54 9.96 5.98 -14.06
N ALA A 55 8.81 5.57 -14.60
CA ALA A 55 7.54 6.26 -14.40
C ALA A 55 7.07 6.16 -12.94
N ALA A 56 7.11 4.96 -12.34
CA ALA A 56 6.76 4.77 -10.93
C ALA A 56 7.70 5.55 -9.99
N ASN A 57 9.00 5.61 -10.32
CA ASN A 57 9.97 6.37 -9.53
C ASN A 57 9.73 7.89 -9.64
N ALA A 58 9.36 8.39 -10.83
CA ALA A 58 9.03 9.79 -11.02
C ALA A 58 7.76 10.20 -10.23
N GLU A 59 6.72 9.36 -10.28
CA GLU A 59 5.50 9.56 -9.49
C GLU A 59 5.80 9.56 -7.99
N ALA A 60 6.57 8.57 -7.50
CA ALA A 60 6.97 8.50 -6.11
C ALA A 60 7.77 9.74 -5.66
N GLN A 61 8.67 10.27 -6.50
CA GLN A 61 9.40 11.50 -6.19
C GLN A 61 8.48 12.72 -6.08
N GLU A 62 7.46 12.82 -6.94
CA GLU A 62 6.47 13.90 -6.86
C GLU A 62 5.61 13.81 -5.59
N GLU A 63 5.20 12.60 -5.21
CA GLU A 63 4.47 12.36 -3.97
C GLU A 63 5.29 12.72 -2.73
N ILE A 64 6.56 12.29 -2.67
CA ILE A 64 7.47 12.63 -1.58
C ILE A 64 7.64 14.14 -1.48
N ARG A 65 7.83 14.84 -2.62
CA ARG A 65 7.91 16.30 -2.65
C ARG A 65 6.66 16.97 -2.07
N GLN A 66 5.46 16.46 -2.38
CA GLN A 66 4.21 16.96 -1.81
C GLN A 66 4.13 16.75 -0.30
N MET A 67 4.53 15.56 0.19
CA MET A 67 4.58 15.26 1.62
C MET A 67 5.56 16.18 2.36
N LEU A 68 6.76 16.41 1.81
CA LEU A 68 7.76 17.30 2.38
C LEU A 68 7.27 18.75 2.44
N LYS A 69 6.58 19.22 1.40
CA LYS A 69 5.96 20.56 1.40
C LYS A 69 4.91 20.67 2.50
N ALA A 70 4.03 19.68 2.62
CA ALA A 70 3.02 19.65 3.68
C ALA A 70 3.66 19.59 5.09
N LYS A 71 4.77 18.87 5.26
CA LYS A 71 5.57 18.84 6.48
C LYS A 71 6.15 20.23 6.80
N SER A 72 6.75 20.89 5.81
CA SER A 72 7.29 22.25 5.93
C SER A 72 6.21 23.25 6.36
N ASP A 73 5.04 23.23 5.71
CA ASP A 73 3.90 24.09 6.08
C ASP A 73 3.42 23.85 7.52
N ARG A 74 3.50 22.60 8.00
CA ARG A 74 3.17 22.28 9.40
C ARG A 74 4.23 22.81 10.37
N GLN A 75 5.51 22.74 10.02
CA GLN A 75 6.61 23.31 10.81
C GLN A 75 6.48 24.83 10.91
N VAL A 76 6.25 25.52 9.79
CA VAL A 76 6.06 26.98 9.78
C VAL A 76 4.88 27.41 10.65
N ARG A 77 3.76 26.68 10.61
CA ARG A 77 2.61 26.95 11.50
C ARG A 77 2.93 26.75 12.98
N ARG A 78 3.91 25.90 13.32
CA ARG A 78 4.43 25.71 14.67
C ARG A 78 5.48 26.76 15.08
N GLY A 79 5.88 27.65 14.16
CA GLY A 79 6.93 28.64 14.37
C GLY A 79 8.35 28.09 14.18
N GLU A 80 8.48 26.90 13.60
CA GLU A 80 9.76 26.29 13.24
C GLU A 80 10.25 26.81 11.87
N ALA A 81 11.53 26.61 11.58
CA ALA A 81 12.11 27.00 10.29
C ALA A 81 11.50 26.19 9.14
N PRO A 82 11.28 26.79 7.95
CA PRO A 82 10.87 26.05 6.77
C PRO A 82 11.90 24.98 6.39
N LEU A 83 11.42 23.80 5.98
CA LEU A 83 12.26 22.73 5.42
C LEU A 83 12.65 23.08 3.99
N ASP A 84 13.93 22.92 3.65
CA ASP A 84 14.38 22.92 2.25
C ASP A 84 14.02 21.58 1.60
N ILE A 85 13.15 21.66 0.60
CA ILE A 85 12.55 20.46 -0.02
C ILE A 85 13.56 19.77 -0.93
N ASP A 86 14.40 20.52 -1.63
CA ASP A 86 15.35 19.94 -2.58
C ASP A 86 16.50 19.26 -1.84
N ASP A 87 17.00 19.88 -0.76
CA ASP A 87 18.01 19.27 0.11
C ASP A 87 17.50 18.00 0.80
N GLU A 88 16.26 18.02 1.32
CA GLU A 88 15.67 16.83 1.95
C GLU A 88 15.39 15.72 0.90
N MET A 89 14.96 16.09 -0.31
CA MET A 89 14.83 15.13 -1.42
C MET A 89 16.18 14.49 -1.77
N LEU A 90 17.26 15.27 -1.78
CA LEU A 90 18.62 14.76 -2.00
C LEU A 90 19.05 13.84 -0.85
N ALA A 91 18.77 14.21 0.40
CA ALA A 91 19.09 13.39 1.56
C ALA A 91 18.36 12.03 1.53
N LEU A 92 17.09 12.01 1.10
CA LEU A 92 16.29 10.78 0.99
C LEU A 92 16.66 9.92 -0.23
N SER A 93 17.07 10.54 -1.34
CA SER A 93 17.49 9.82 -2.55
C SER A 93 18.93 9.33 -2.50
N THR A 94 19.74 9.89 -1.60
CA THR A 94 21.09 9.40 -1.36
C THR A 94 21.00 8.07 -0.60
N PRO A 95 21.57 6.98 -1.14
CA PRO A 95 21.68 5.73 -0.40
C PRO A 95 22.40 6.00 0.92
N THR A 96 21.72 5.77 2.04
CA THR A 96 22.33 5.95 3.36
C THR A 96 23.35 4.82 3.58
N ALA A 97 24.63 5.21 3.55
CA ALA A 97 25.83 4.44 3.85
C ALA A 97 26.27 3.37 2.83
N PRO A 98 27.60 3.20 2.62
CA PRO A 98 28.15 2.03 1.93
C PRO A 98 27.81 0.81 2.79
N VAL A 99 27.06 -0.14 2.23
CA VAL A 99 26.68 -1.45 2.80
C VAL A 99 26.75 -1.48 4.33
N ASP A 100 25.60 -1.25 4.98
CA ASP A 100 25.45 -1.22 6.44
C ASP A 100 26.42 -2.20 7.14
N ALA A 101 27.25 -1.67 8.04
CA ALA A 101 28.23 -2.47 8.78
C ALA A 101 27.55 -3.65 9.51
N GLY A 102 26.27 -3.51 9.86
CA GLY A 102 25.41 -4.59 10.34
C GLY A 102 25.23 -5.70 9.30
N LEU A 103 24.81 -5.35 8.08
CA LEU A 103 24.65 -6.31 6.98
C LEU A 103 25.95 -7.06 6.66
N ARG A 104 27.10 -6.37 6.65
CA ARG A 104 28.41 -7.03 6.46
C ARG A 104 28.69 -8.05 7.56
N ALA A 105 28.35 -7.75 8.81
CA ALA A 105 28.51 -8.67 9.93
C ALA A 105 27.59 -9.90 9.82
N GLU A 106 26.34 -9.71 9.41
CA GLU A 106 25.39 -10.80 9.18
C GLU A 106 25.86 -11.75 8.06
N VAL A 107 26.31 -11.18 6.94
CA VAL A 107 26.87 -11.97 5.82
C VAL A 107 28.11 -12.74 6.27
N ARG A 108 28.98 -12.12 7.08
CA ARG A 108 30.16 -12.79 7.65
C ARG A 108 29.77 -14.01 8.49
N GLU A 109 28.77 -13.88 9.37
CA GLU A 109 28.27 -14.99 10.19
C GLU A 109 27.72 -16.13 9.31
N LEU A 110 26.98 -15.78 8.25
CA LEU A 110 26.45 -16.75 7.30
C LEU A 110 27.57 -17.55 6.60
N VAL A 111 28.63 -16.87 6.17
CA VAL A 111 29.80 -17.49 5.52
C VAL A 111 30.55 -18.40 6.49
N ILE A 112 30.75 -17.98 7.75
CA ILE A 112 31.36 -18.82 8.79
C ILE A 112 30.54 -20.09 9.01
N ALA A 113 29.22 -19.98 9.20
CA ALA A 113 28.34 -21.13 9.38
C ALA A 113 28.33 -22.06 8.14
N ARG A 114 28.49 -21.49 6.94
CA ARG A 114 28.64 -22.28 5.71
C ARG A 114 29.95 -23.05 5.71
N ASN A 115 31.07 -22.42 6.09
CA ASN A 115 32.38 -23.06 6.19
C ASN A 115 32.39 -24.19 7.22
N GLU A 116 31.72 -24.03 8.36
CA GLU A 116 31.55 -25.12 9.33
C GLU A 116 30.84 -26.34 8.72
N ARG A 117 29.84 -26.11 7.86
CA ARG A 117 29.17 -27.18 7.11
C ARG A 117 30.09 -27.81 6.06
N ARG A 118 30.92 -27.01 5.37
CA ARG A 118 31.91 -27.48 4.38
C ARG A 118 32.96 -28.39 5.02
N MET A 119 33.54 -27.95 6.14
CA MET A 119 34.53 -28.72 6.89
C MET A 119 33.96 -30.05 7.38
N ARG A 120 32.70 -30.09 7.83
CA ARG A 120 32.02 -31.35 8.18
C ARG A 120 31.82 -32.31 7.00
N ARG A 121 31.79 -31.80 5.77
CA ARG A 121 31.73 -32.61 4.53
C ARG A 121 33.12 -32.94 3.97
N GLY A 122 34.20 -32.52 4.63
CA GLY A 122 35.57 -32.70 4.15
C GLY A 122 35.95 -31.75 3.00
N GLU A 123 35.19 -30.68 2.80
CA GLU A 123 35.50 -29.62 1.83
C GLU A 123 36.40 -28.54 2.46
N GLU A 124 37.20 -27.88 1.64
CA GLU A 124 38.03 -26.75 2.06
C GLU A 124 37.15 -25.52 2.38
N PRO A 125 37.42 -24.79 3.48
CA PRO A 125 36.71 -23.56 3.80
C PRO A 125 37.02 -22.45 2.81
N LEU A 126 36.02 -21.61 2.52
CA LEU A 126 36.19 -20.41 1.71
C LEU A 126 36.83 -19.28 2.52
N ASP A 127 37.52 -18.36 1.83
CA ASP A 127 37.96 -17.12 2.45
C ASP A 127 36.76 -16.25 2.81
N VAL A 128 36.69 -15.85 4.08
CA VAL A 128 35.49 -15.22 4.64
C VAL A 128 35.31 -13.80 4.08
N GLU A 129 36.36 -12.98 4.06
CA GLU A 129 36.25 -11.60 3.61
C GLU A 129 35.99 -11.52 2.10
N THR A 130 36.66 -12.36 1.29
CA THR A 130 36.41 -12.44 -0.15
C THR A 130 34.98 -12.84 -0.46
N GLU A 131 34.42 -13.82 0.28
CA GLU A 131 33.05 -14.29 0.05
C GLU A 131 32.00 -13.29 0.57
N VAL A 132 32.31 -12.55 1.63
CA VAL A 132 31.50 -11.43 2.11
C VAL A 132 31.43 -10.35 1.04
N ASP A 133 32.55 -9.93 0.47
CA ASP A 133 32.57 -8.93 -0.61
C ASP A 133 31.77 -9.40 -1.83
N ARG A 134 31.97 -10.66 -2.25
CA ARG A 134 31.22 -11.27 -3.35
C ARG A 134 29.70 -11.26 -3.12
N GLN A 135 29.26 -11.61 -1.91
CA GLN A 135 27.81 -11.64 -1.59
C GLN A 135 27.23 -10.24 -1.46
N LEU A 136 27.99 -9.28 -0.91
CA LEU A 136 27.54 -7.90 -0.85
C LEU A 136 27.40 -7.26 -2.23
N GLU A 137 28.30 -7.59 -3.17
CA GLU A 137 28.15 -7.22 -4.58
C GLU A 137 26.92 -7.88 -5.23
N GLU A 138 26.63 -9.14 -4.89
CA GLU A 138 25.45 -9.87 -5.38
C GLU A 138 24.13 -9.27 -4.86
N PHE A 139 24.10 -8.77 -3.62
CA PHE A 139 22.90 -8.15 -3.02
C PHE A 139 22.74 -6.65 -3.31
N GLY A 140 23.83 -5.95 -3.62
CA GLY A 140 23.84 -4.51 -3.92
C GLY A 140 23.74 -4.16 -5.41
N GLY A 141 23.57 -5.15 -6.29
CA GLY A 141 23.44 -5.00 -7.74
C GLY A 141 22.03 -4.76 -8.23
#